data_AF-A0A151S482-F1
#
_entry.id   AF-A0A151S482-F1
#
_cell.length_a   1.000
_cell.length_b   1.000
_cell.length_c   1.000
_cell.angle_alpha   90.00
_cell.angle_beta   90.00
_cell.angle_gamma   90.00
#
_symmetry.space_group_name_H-M   'P 1'
#
loop_
_entity.id
_entity.type
_entity.pdbx_description
1 polymer ?
#
loop_
_entity_poly.entity_id
_entity_poly.type
_entity_poly.pdbx_seq_one_letter_code
_entity_poly.pdbx_strand_id
1 'polypeptide(L)' 'MTFVTSMCVFQLTRNLLGNPDVRINKARRSTAVLENREEGERYAEHGLRRFLRTRPPEIMPTINHFFSDDK' A
#
# COMPACT_ATOMS: atom_id res chain seq x y z
N MET A 1 14.30 25.97 -16.59
CA MET A 1 13.70 24.65 -16.30
C MET A 1 13.28 24.49 -14.84
N THR A 2 14.12 24.92 -13.87
CA THR A 2 13.86 24.80 -12.42
C THR A 2 12.53 25.41 -11.93
N PHE A 3 12.11 26.55 -12.51
CA PHE A 3 10.87 27.24 -12.15
C PHE A 3 9.60 26.45 -12.52
N VAL A 4 9.58 25.82 -13.70
CA VAL A 4 8.43 25.03 -14.14
C VAL A 4 8.30 23.76 -13.30
N THR A 5 9.44 23.11 -13.01
CA THR A 5 9.45 21.93 -12.14
C THR A 5 8.99 22.24 -10.72
N SER A 6 9.40 23.36 -10.14
CA SER A 6 8.94 23.75 -8.79
C SER A 6 7.45 24.07 -8.76
N MET A 7 6.93 24.71 -9.82
CA MET A 7 5.49 24.98 -9.95
C MET A 7 4.68 23.69 -10.04
N CYS A 8 5.09 22.72 -10.87
CA CYS A 8 4.42 21.43 -10.99
C CYS A 8 4.45 20.65 -9.66
N VAL A 9 5.60 20.62 -8.97
CA VAL A 9 5.72 19.93 -7.67
C VAL A 9 4.80 20.59 -6.64
N PHE A 10 4.76 21.92 -6.57
CA PHE A 10 3.88 22.62 -5.63
C PHE A 10 2.39 22.36 -5.93
N GLN A 11 2.01 22.37 -7.21
CA GLN A 11 0.64 22.10 -7.63
C GLN A 11 0.21 20.66 -7.31
N LEU A 12 1.06 19.68 -7.59
CA LEU A 12 0.82 18.28 -7.25
C LEU A 12 0.75 18.06 -5.74
N THR A 13 1.64 18.69 -4.97
CA THR A 13 1.63 18.62 -3.50
C THR A 13 0.33 19.18 -2.92
N ARG A 14 -0.18 20.29 -3.48
CA ARG A 14 -1.49 20.83 -3.09
C ARG A 14 -2.65 19.92 -3.47
N ASN A 15 -2.63 19.30 -4.65
CA ASN A 15 -3.67 18.35 -5.05
C ASN A 15 -3.69 17.14 -4.13
N LEU A 16 -2.51 16.59 -3.83
CA LEU A 16 -2.32 15.47 -2.92
C LEU A 16 -2.92 15.79 -1.54
N LEU A 17 -2.53 16.90 -0.91
CA LEU A 17 -2.96 17.24 0.47
C LEU A 17 -4.38 17.80 0.59
N GLY A 18 -4.85 18.53 -0.42
CA GLY A 18 -6.11 19.29 -0.35
C GLY A 18 -7.31 18.64 -1.02
N ASN A 19 -7.09 17.60 -1.84
CA ASN A 19 -8.19 16.90 -2.50
C ASN A 19 -8.84 15.91 -1.52
N PRO A 20 -10.15 16.05 -1.21
CA PRO A 20 -10.84 15.13 -0.31
C PRO A 20 -10.86 13.68 -0.82
N ASP A 21 -10.70 13.49 -2.13
CA ASP A 21 -10.65 12.16 -2.77
C ASP A 21 -9.29 11.47 -2.57
N VAL A 22 -8.23 12.23 -2.29
CA VAL A 22 -6.86 11.71 -2.15
C VAL A 22 -6.57 11.45 -0.66
N ARG A 23 -6.73 10.19 -0.24
CA ARG A 23 -6.58 9.76 1.15
C ARG A 23 -5.12 9.47 1.53
N ILE A 24 -4.41 10.49 1.99
CA ILE A 24 -3.03 10.33 2.53
C ILE A 24 -3.06 9.87 3.99
N ASN A 25 -4.01 10.38 4.77
CA ASN A 25 -4.02 10.16 6.21
C ASN A 25 -4.65 8.80 6.56
N LYS A 26 -3.88 7.93 7.22
CA LYS A 26 -4.33 6.62 7.72
C LYS A 26 -5.23 6.73 8.96
N ALA A 27 -5.39 7.91 9.56
CA ALA A 27 -6.24 8.12 10.75
C ALA A 27 -7.71 7.71 10.53
N ARG A 28 -8.21 7.77 9.29
CA ARG A 28 -9.57 7.34 8.93
C ARG A 28 -9.69 5.87 8.50
N ARG A 29 -8.66 5.03 8.66
CA ARG A 29 -8.75 3.59 8.30
C ARG A 29 -9.72 2.78 9.17
N SER A 30 -10.08 3.28 10.37
CA SER A 30 -11.04 2.63 11.26
C SER A 30 -12.48 3.05 11.02
N THR A 31 -12.71 4.19 10.36
CA THR A 31 -14.06 4.66 10.01
C THR A 31 -14.50 3.97 8.73
N ALA A 32 -15.40 2.99 8.86
CA ALA A 32 -16.01 2.32 7.71
C ALA A 32 -16.71 3.36 6.82
N VAL A 33 -16.22 3.52 5.59
CA VAL A 33 -16.89 4.34 4.57
C VAL A 33 -17.92 3.43 3.91
N LEU A 34 -19.20 3.65 4.22
CA LEU A 34 -20.31 2.78 3.81
C LEU A 34 -20.42 2.61 2.27
N GLU A 35 -19.96 3.60 1.50
CA GLU A 35 -20.01 3.58 0.02
C GLU A 35 -18.73 3.05 -0.66
N ASN A 36 -17.62 2.84 0.07
CA ASN A 36 -16.34 2.38 -0.50
C ASN A 36 -16.01 0.92 -0.16
N ARG A 37 -17.02 0.04 -0.22
CA ARG A 37 -16.84 -1.39 0.06
C ARG A 37 -15.84 -2.03 -0.91
N GLU A 38 -15.98 -1.79 -2.21
CA GLU A 38 -15.13 -2.41 -3.24
C GLU A 38 -13.66 -2.00 -3.11
N GLU A 39 -13.40 -0.72 -2.83
CA GLU A 39 -12.06 -0.22 -2.60
C GLU A 39 -11.45 -0.81 -1.32
N GLY A 40 -12.25 -0.92 -0.25
CA GLY A 40 -11.86 -1.55 1.00
C GLY A 40 -11.48 -3.02 0.84
N GLU A 41 -12.26 -3.78 0.06
CA GLU A 41 -11.97 -5.18 -0.29
C GLU A 41 -10.66 -5.30 -1.10
N ARG A 42 -10.44 -4.42 -2.09
CA ARG A 42 -9.19 -4.38 -2.87
C ARG A 42 -7.95 -4.05 -2.03
N TYR A 43 -8.07 -3.16 -1.05
CA TYR A 43 -6.98 -2.85 -0.12
C TYR A 43 -6.74 -3.96 0.91
N ALA A 44 -7.81 -4.56 1.44
CA ALA A 44 -7.71 -5.64 2.42
C ALA A 44 -7.13 -6.91 1.79
N GLU A 45 -7.56 -7.25 0.57
CA GLU A 45 -7.09 -8.40 -0.19
C GLU A 45 -6.19 -8.01 -1.37
N HIS A 46 -5.24 -7.09 -1.15
CA HIS A 46 -4.31 -6.69 -2.20
C HIS A 46 -3.48 -7.89 -2.73
N GLY A 47 -3.01 -7.80 -3.98
CA GLY A 47 -2.37 -8.91 -4.69
C GLY A 47 -1.24 -9.61 -3.94
N LEU A 48 -0.40 -8.86 -3.23
CA LEU A 48 0.68 -9.43 -2.41
C LEU A 48 0.15 -10.33 -1.28
N ARG A 49 -0.94 -9.93 -0.61
CA ARG A 49 -1.56 -10.73 0.45
C ARG A 49 -2.23 -11.98 -0.10
N ARG A 50 -2.90 -11.87 -1.25
CA ARG A 50 -3.45 -13.05 -1.95
C ARG A 50 -2.35 -14.03 -2.35
N PHE A 51 -1.23 -13.51 -2.86
CA PHE A 51 -0.07 -14.31 -3.24
C PHE A 51 0.61 -15.00 -2.06
N LEU A 52 0.74 -14.31 -0.92
CA LEU A 52 1.36 -14.88 0.28
C LEU A 52 0.44 -15.84 1.05
N ARG A 53 -0.87 -15.85 0.77
CA ARG A 53 -1.85 -16.68 1.50
C ARG A 53 -1.63 -18.19 1.34
N THR A 54 -1.05 -18.62 0.22
CA THR A 54 -0.77 -20.05 -0.06
C THR A 54 0.64 -20.46 0.33
N ARG A 55 1.48 -19.52 0.79
CA ARG A 55 2.87 -19.77 1.13
C ARG A 55 3.02 -19.89 2.65
N PRO A 56 3.97 -20.69 3.15
CA PRO A 56 4.30 -20.70 4.56
C PRO A 56 4.76 -19.29 4.99
N PRO A 57 4.42 -18.85 6.21
CA PRO A 57 4.77 -17.52 6.71
C PRO A 57 6.27 -17.47 7.05
N GLU A 58 7.09 -17.36 6.01
CA GLU A 58 8.54 -17.30 6.12
C GLU A 58 9.04 -15.94 5.66
N ILE A 59 9.80 -15.26 6.52
CA ILE A 59 10.37 -13.94 6.25
C ILE A 59 11.50 -14.06 5.20
N MET A 60 12.24 -15.17 5.22
CA MET A 60 13.36 -15.42 4.31
C MET A 60 13.48 -16.92 3.99
N PRO A 61 12.71 -17.44 3.01
CA PRO A 61 12.65 -18.88 2.76
C PRO A 61 14.01 -19.47 2.39
N THR A 62 14.82 -18.76 1.60
CA THR A 62 16.16 -19.24 1.20
C THR A 62 17.11 -19.44 2.37
N ILE A 63 17.04 -18.62 3.42
CA ILE A 63 17.87 -18.80 4.61
C ILE A 63 17.28 -19.88 5.50
N ASN A 64 15.96 -19.91 5.67
CA ASN A 64 15.31 -20.93 6.48
C ASN A 64 15.60 -22.33 5.92
N HIS A 65 15.35 -22.57 4.63
CA HIS A 65 15.65 -23.85 3.98
C HIS A 65 17.14 -24.22 4.05
N PHE A 66 18.05 -23.24 3.96
CA PHE A 66 19.49 -23.51 4.11
C PHE A 66 19.86 -24.10 5.47
N PHE A 67 19.16 -23.70 6.54
CA PHE A 67 19.41 -24.19 7.90
C PHE A 67 18.51 -25.36 8.33
N SER A 68 17.34 -25.52 7.71
CA SER A 68 16.34 -26.53 8.11
C SER A 68 16.28 -27.76 7.20
N ASP A 69 16.65 -27.66 5.92
CA ASP A 69 16.75 -28.83 5.05
C ASP A 69 18.12 -29.48 5.26
N ASP A 70 18.20 -30.39 6.23
CA ASP A 70 19.30 -31.35 6.30
C ASP A 70 19.16 -32.39 5.17
N LYS A 71 20.30 -32.77 4.59
CA LYS A 71 20.43 -33.56 3.35
C LYS A 71 19.81 -34.95 3.42
#